data_AF-A0AB34JK63-F1
#
_entry.id   AF-A0AB34JK63-F1
#
_cell.length_a   1.000
_cell.length_b   1.000
_cell.length_c   1.000
_cell.angle_alpha   90.00
_cell.angle_beta   90.00
_cell.angle_gamma   90.00
#
_symmetry.space_group_name_H-M   'P 1'
#
loop_
_entity.id
_entity.type
_entity.pdbx_description
1 polymer ?
#
loop_
_entity_poly.entity_id
_entity_poly.type
_entity_poly.pdbx_seq_one_letter_code
_entity_poly.pdbx_strand_id
1 'polypeptide(L)'
;MYNGIGLATVRGSGTNGYVQKNMSHVSRVRTAERKDIGVPVDFAMKEPRAPNMEIVEHNRKREVELQVLRLRETLEDEGLEPQTIERKVSALRADLLAELQTRIATPQAGTPRSGETHADAAMKQSENVALKSALGISSSYVSGSAFDRELQARQKAERLAKRAAEEAEVLAMESALEREKLREQKARRKEERAREKQEERTAKRRKRDAARV
;
A
#
# COMPACT_ATOMS: atom_id res chain seq x y z
N MET A 1 -60.40 -14.51 -4.42
CA MET A 1 -59.49 -13.51 -3.82
C MET A 1 -58.09 -14.09 -3.79
N TYR A 2 -57.10 -13.36 -4.28
CA TYR A 2 -55.69 -13.75 -4.24
C TYR A 2 -54.96 -12.84 -3.26
N ASN A 3 -54.28 -13.40 -2.26
CA ASN A 3 -53.60 -12.65 -1.18
C ASN A 3 -54.49 -11.62 -0.43
N GLY A 4 -55.79 -11.89 -0.31
CA GLY A 4 -56.73 -10.97 0.34
C GLY A 4 -57.02 -9.68 -0.44
N ILE A 5 -56.59 -9.59 -1.71
CA ILE A 5 -56.76 -8.41 -2.57
C ILE A 5 -57.75 -8.75 -3.71
N GLY A 6 -58.60 -7.78 -4.07
CA GLY A 6 -59.58 -7.89 -5.16
C GLY A 6 -60.99 -8.24 -4.70
N LEU A 7 -61.87 -8.53 -5.66
CA LEU A 7 -63.27 -8.90 -5.39
C LEU A 7 -63.40 -10.41 -5.09
N ALA A 8 -64.36 -10.76 -4.23
CA ALA A 8 -64.70 -12.16 -3.96
C ALA A 8 -65.36 -12.84 -5.17
N THR A 9 -66.24 -12.12 -5.86
CA THR A 9 -66.83 -12.49 -7.15
C THR A 9 -66.92 -11.27 -8.06
N VAL A 10 -66.75 -11.49 -9.36
CA VAL A 10 -66.88 -10.43 -10.38
C VAL A 10 -68.36 -10.15 -10.69
N ARG A 11 -69.24 -11.12 -10.45
CA ARG A 11 -70.68 -11.02 -10.71
C ARG A 11 -71.31 -9.95 -9.81
N GLY A 12 -72.08 -9.04 -10.41
CA GLY A 12 -72.70 -7.92 -9.70
C GLY A 12 -71.81 -6.70 -9.49
N SER A 13 -70.50 -6.78 -9.80
CA SER A 13 -69.59 -5.63 -9.68
C SER A 13 -69.61 -4.68 -10.88
N GLY A 14 -70.17 -5.11 -12.01
CA GLY A 14 -70.17 -4.34 -13.26
C GLY A 14 -68.79 -4.15 -13.91
N THR A 15 -67.75 -4.84 -13.43
CA THR A 15 -66.38 -4.78 -13.97
C THR A 15 -65.91 -6.16 -14.42
N ASN A 16 -64.76 -6.24 -15.10
CA ASN A 16 -64.11 -7.50 -15.46
C ASN A 16 -63.33 -8.16 -14.31
N GLY A 17 -63.25 -7.52 -13.14
CA GLY A 17 -62.54 -8.04 -11.97
C GLY A 17 -61.01 -7.98 -12.08
N TYR A 18 -60.47 -7.20 -13.02
CA TYR A 18 -59.02 -7.06 -13.18
C TYR A 18 -58.39 -6.19 -12.08
N VAL A 19 -57.36 -6.72 -11.42
CA VAL A 19 -56.69 -6.07 -10.29
C VAL A 19 -55.23 -5.79 -10.65
N GLN A 20 -54.82 -4.52 -10.59
CA GLN A 20 -53.43 -4.10 -10.80
C GLN A 20 -52.75 -3.75 -9.47
N LYS A 21 -51.43 -3.93 -9.40
CA LYS A 21 -50.61 -3.45 -8.30
C LYS A 21 -50.46 -1.93 -8.41
N ASN A 22 -50.64 -1.22 -7.29
CA ASN A 22 -50.32 0.20 -7.21
C ASN A 22 -48.78 0.40 -7.23
N MET A 23 -48.26 1.01 -8.29
CA MET A 23 -46.82 1.28 -8.46
C MET A 23 -46.31 2.42 -7.56
N SER A 24 -47.19 3.33 -7.14
CA SER A 24 -46.87 4.46 -6.25
C SER A 24 -46.99 4.09 -4.77
N HIS A 25 -47.47 2.89 -4.45
CA HIS A 25 -47.59 2.44 -3.07
C HIS A 25 -46.21 2.15 -2.47
N VAL A 26 -45.79 3.00 -1.52
CA VAL A 26 -44.59 2.77 -0.73
C VAL A 26 -44.95 1.92 0.49
N SER A 27 -44.38 0.73 0.58
CA SER A 27 -44.56 -0.15 1.75
C SER A 27 -44.07 0.55 3.01
N ARG A 28 -44.84 0.42 4.11
CA ARG A 28 -44.48 0.97 5.44
C ARG A 28 -43.10 0.49 5.91
N VAL A 29 -42.67 -0.71 5.48
CA VAL A 29 -41.34 -1.26 5.77
C VAL A 29 -40.23 -0.41 5.12
N ARG A 30 -40.39 -0.04 3.84
CA ARG A 30 -39.47 0.87 3.15
C ARG A 30 -39.52 2.31 3.68
N THR A 31 -40.66 2.73 4.21
CA THR A 31 -40.78 4.05 4.87
C THR A 31 -40.10 4.05 6.25
N ALA A 32 -40.12 2.92 6.98
CA ALA A 32 -39.38 2.77 8.23
C ALA A 32 -37.86 2.80 8.00
N GLU A 33 -37.35 2.11 6.98
CA GLU A 33 -35.94 2.18 6.54
C GLU A 33 -35.50 3.61 6.15
N ARG A 34 -36.44 4.48 5.75
CA ARG A 34 -36.17 5.90 5.45
C ARG A 34 -36.31 6.83 6.66
N LYS A 35 -36.91 6.40 7.78
CA LYS A 35 -36.99 7.25 8.99
C LYS A 35 -35.65 7.39 9.71
N ASP A 36 -34.69 6.52 9.40
CA ASP A 36 -33.31 6.62 9.88
C ASP A 36 -32.54 7.80 9.24
N ILE A 37 -33.13 8.49 8.25
CA ILE A 37 -32.56 9.70 7.62
C ILE A 37 -32.52 10.90 8.59
N GLY A 38 -33.31 10.88 9.69
CA GLY A 38 -33.34 11.93 10.71
C GLY A 38 -32.52 11.63 11.96
N VAL A 39 -31.97 10.43 12.10
CA VAL A 39 -30.96 10.14 13.11
C VAL A 39 -29.65 10.72 12.54
N PRO A 40 -28.84 11.46 13.30
CA PRO A 40 -27.45 11.67 12.91
C PRO A 40 -26.81 10.29 12.90
N VAL A 41 -26.93 9.59 11.77
CA VAL A 41 -26.10 8.44 11.49
C VAL A 41 -24.72 9.06 11.46
N ASP A 42 -23.91 8.79 12.47
CA ASP A 42 -22.50 9.14 12.43
C ASP A 42 -21.99 8.62 11.09
N PHE A 43 -21.81 9.51 10.12
CA PHE A 43 -21.18 9.23 8.83
C PHE A 43 -19.69 8.97 9.01
N ALA A 44 -19.28 8.54 10.21
CA ALA A 44 -18.04 7.84 10.42
C ALA A 44 -18.06 6.67 9.44
N MET A 45 -17.32 6.82 8.34
CA MET A 45 -17.08 5.73 7.41
C MET A 45 -16.60 4.55 8.23
N LYS A 46 -17.43 3.51 8.33
CA LYS A 46 -17.07 2.30 9.05
C LYS A 46 -15.76 1.81 8.44
N GLU A 47 -14.72 1.78 9.27
CA GLU A 47 -13.43 1.30 8.82
C GLU A 47 -13.60 -0.14 8.30
N PRO A 48 -12.94 -0.47 7.17
CA PRO A 48 -12.98 -1.84 6.67
C PRO A 48 -12.43 -2.76 7.76
N ARG A 49 -13.24 -3.77 8.12
CA ARG A 49 -12.85 -4.75 9.14
C ARG A 49 -11.52 -5.40 8.77
N ALA A 50 -10.62 -5.49 9.74
CA ALA A 50 -9.34 -6.16 9.53
C ALA A 50 -9.55 -7.65 9.22
N PRO A 51 -8.76 -8.23 8.30
CA PRO A 51 -8.74 -9.67 8.07
C PRO A 51 -8.23 -10.38 9.32
N ASN A 52 -8.79 -11.55 9.63
CA ASN A 52 -8.21 -12.42 10.63
C ASN A 52 -7.23 -13.37 9.94
N MET A 53 -5.94 -13.23 10.23
CA MET A 53 -4.88 -14.03 9.61
C MET A 53 -4.99 -15.51 9.99
N GLU A 54 -5.50 -15.84 11.18
CA GLU A 54 -5.72 -17.23 11.60
C GLU A 54 -6.71 -17.94 10.69
N ILE A 55 -7.77 -17.24 10.26
CA ILE A 55 -8.77 -17.79 9.34
C ILE A 55 -8.15 -18.01 7.96
N VAL A 56 -7.34 -17.07 7.48
CA VAL A 56 -6.66 -17.19 6.17
C VAL A 56 -5.69 -18.38 6.19
N GLU A 57 -4.90 -18.54 7.25
CA GLU A 57 -3.99 -19.67 7.41
C GLU A 57 -4.72 -21.00 7.54
N HIS A 58 -5.82 -21.02 8.28
CA HIS A 58 -6.66 -22.20 8.43
C HIS A 58 -7.25 -22.63 7.08
N ASN A 59 -7.79 -21.69 6.29
CA ASN A 59 -8.32 -22.00 4.96
C ASN A 59 -7.24 -22.56 4.03
N ARG A 60 -6.06 -21.94 4.02
CA ARG A 60 -4.89 -22.43 3.27
C ARG A 60 -4.51 -23.87 3.64
N LYS A 61 -4.46 -24.20 4.94
CA LYS A 61 -4.21 -25.58 5.40
C LYS A 61 -5.34 -26.53 5.01
N ARG A 62 -6.59 -26.07 5.12
CA ARG A 62 -7.77 -26.84 4.72
C ARG A 62 -7.74 -27.19 3.24
N GLU A 63 -7.29 -26.30 2.36
CA GLU A 63 -7.12 -26.60 0.93
C GLU A 63 -6.14 -27.74 0.68
N VAL A 64 -5.02 -27.78 1.41
CA VAL A 64 -4.06 -28.90 1.36
C VAL A 64 -4.71 -30.20 1.80
N GLU A 65 -5.41 -30.19 2.94
CA GLU A 65 -6.07 -31.38 3.46
C GLU A 65 -7.20 -31.88 2.54
N LEU A 66 -7.91 -30.98 1.85
CA LEU A 66 -8.90 -31.35 0.84
C LEU A 66 -8.25 -32.06 -0.37
N GLN A 67 -7.08 -31.61 -0.82
CA GLN A 67 -6.36 -32.28 -1.91
C GLN A 67 -5.85 -33.66 -1.48
N VAL A 68 -5.31 -33.75 -0.27
CA VAL A 68 -4.89 -35.01 0.35
C VAL A 68 -6.08 -35.98 0.47
N LEU A 69 -7.23 -35.51 0.93
CA LEU A 69 -8.45 -36.31 1.06
C LEU A 69 -8.91 -36.83 -0.31
N ARG A 70 -8.94 -35.97 -1.34
CA ARG A 70 -9.29 -36.39 -2.70
C ARG A 70 -8.37 -37.49 -3.23
N LEU A 71 -7.06 -37.35 -3.04
CA LEU A 71 -6.11 -38.38 -3.46
C LEU A 71 -6.37 -39.70 -2.73
N ARG A 72 -6.64 -39.62 -1.42
CA ARG A 72 -6.97 -40.80 -0.62
C ARG A 72 -8.21 -41.51 -1.16
N GLU A 73 -9.31 -40.79 -1.37
CA GLU A 73 -10.55 -41.33 -1.95
C GLU A 73 -10.28 -42.02 -3.30
N THR A 74 -9.52 -41.39 -4.20
CA THR A 74 -9.18 -42.01 -5.49
C THR A 74 -8.37 -43.30 -5.36
N LEU A 75 -7.43 -43.38 -4.42
CA LEU A 75 -6.61 -44.58 -4.21
C LEU A 75 -7.38 -45.70 -3.51
N GLU A 76 -8.35 -45.35 -2.66
CA GLU A 76 -9.27 -46.31 -2.03
C GLU A 76 -10.24 -46.90 -3.08
N ASP A 77 -10.77 -46.07 -3.99
CA ASP A 77 -11.62 -46.51 -5.10
C ASP A 77 -10.86 -47.42 -6.09
N GLU A 78 -9.58 -47.16 -6.31
CA GLU A 78 -8.68 -48.03 -7.10
C GLU A 78 -8.32 -49.34 -6.39
N GLY A 79 -8.67 -49.50 -5.10
CA GLY A 79 -8.45 -50.72 -4.33
C GLY A 79 -7.00 -50.97 -3.92
N LEU A 80 -6.19 -49.92 -3.75
CA LEU A 80 -4.82 -50.05 -3.28
C LEU A 80 -4.72 -50.50 -1.81
N GLU A 81 -3.58 -51.11 -1.47
CA GLU A 81 -3.28 -51.58 -0.11
C GLU A 81 -3.08 -50.36 0.84
N PRO A 82 -3.65 -50.38 2.06
CA PRO A 82 -3.72 -49.20 2.93
C PRO A 82 -2.35 -48.60 3.27
N GLN A 83 -1.29 -49.41 3.41
CA GLN A 83 0.05 -48.86 3.68
C GLN A 83 0.59 -48.07 2.48
N THR A 84 0.29 -48.51 1.25
CA THR A 84 0.68 -47.77 0.04
C THR A 84 -0.08 -46.44 -0.09
N ILE A 85 -1.35 -46.42 0.31
CA ILE A 85 -2.18 -45.21 0.33
C ILE A 85 -1.60 -44.20 1.31
N GLU A 86 -1.29 -44.62 2.55
CA GLU A 86 -0.71 -43.75 3.57
C GLU A 86 0.63 -43.16 3.14
N ARG A 87 1.51 -43.97 2.53
CA ARG A 87 2.80 -43.48 1.98
C ARG A 87 2.62 -42.43 0.90
N LYS A 88 1.70 -42.65 -0.05
CA LYS A 88 1.42 -41.67 -1.13
C LYS A 88 0.80 -40.39 -0.59
N VAL A 89 -0.15 -40.50 0.33
CA VAL A 89 -0.83 -39.37 0.96
C VAL A 89 0.12 -38.53 1.82
N SER A 90 0.97 -39.19 2.63
CA SER A 90 1.95 -38.50 3.47
C SER A 90 3.00 -37.76 2.63
N ALA A 91 3.46 -38.36 1.52
CA ALA A 91 4.34 -37.70 0.57
C ALA A 91 3.66 -36.46 -0.03
N LEU A 92 2.44 -36.59 -0.56
CA LEU A 92 1.69 -35.46 -1.12
C LEU A 92 1.47 -34.34 -0.08
N ARG A 93 1.12 -34.70 1.16
CA ARG A 93 0.93 -33.72 2.23
C ARG A 93 2.22 -32.94 2.50
N ALA A 94 3.38 -33.61 2.55
CA ALA A 94 4.67 -32.95 2.76
C ALA A 94 5.00 -32.00 1.61
N ASP A 95 4.80 -32.44 0.36
CA ASP A 95 5.06 -31.64 -0.84
C ASP A 95 4.18 -30.38 -0.88
N LEU A 96 2.87 -30.53 -0.66
CA LEU A 96 1.91 -29.41 -0.67
C LEU A 96 2.16 -28.41 0.47
N LEU A 97 2.57 -28.88 1.66
CA LEU A 97 2.94 -27.99 2.74
C LEU A 97 4.22 -27.20 2.42
N ALA A 98 5.21 -27.82 1.77
CA ALA A 98 6.40 -27.14 1.31
C ALA A 98 6.07 -26.10 0.23
N GLU A 99 5.24 -26.45 -0.76
CA GLU A 99 4.76 -25.50 -1.77
C GLU A 99 4.00 -24.33 -1.14
N LEU A 100 3.16 -24.59 -0.15
CA LEU A 100 2.39 -23.56 0.54
C LEU A 100 3.30 -22.57 1.27
N GLN A 101 4.37 -23.05 1.92
CA GLN A 101 5.36 -22.17 2.56
C GLN A 101 6.08 -21.30 1.53
N THR A 102 6.47 -21.85 0.37
CA THR A 102 7.12 -21.07 -0.69
C THR A 102 6.18 -19.98 -1.25
N ARG A 103 4.91 -20.31 -1.48
CA ARG A 103 3.89 -19.35 -1.95
C ARG A 103 3.64 -18.21 -0.95
N ILE A 104 3.69 -18.49 0.34
CA ILE A 104 3.57 -17.44 1.37
C ILE A 104 4.79 -16.51 1.34
N ALA A 105 5.99 -17.05 1.12
CA ALA A 105 7.22 -16.26 1.07
C ALA A 105 7.31 -15.36 -0.18
N THR A 106 6.83 -15.85 -1.33
CA THR A 106 6.77 -15.08 -2.58
C THR A 106 5.32 -14.81 -2.99
N PRO A 107 4.71 -13.72 -2.51
CA PRO A 107 3.36 -13.36 -2.92
C PRO A 107 3.34 -12.97 -4.40
N GLN A 108 2.63 -13.76 -5.21
CA GLN A 108 2.38 -13.48 -6.63
C GLN A 108 1.40 -12.31 -6.76
N ALA A 109 1.84 -11.22 -7.40
CA ALA A 109 0.99 -10.07 -7.67
C ALA A 109 -0.06 -10.41 -8.73
N GLY A 110 -1.30 -9.95 -8.54
CA GLY A 110 -2.38 -10.14 -9.51
C GLY A 110 -3.19 -11.44 -9.37
N THR A 111 -3.15 -12.08 -8.21
CA THR A 111 -4.01 -13.23 -7.92
C THR A 111 -5.48 -12.79 -7.95
N PRO A 112 -6.36 -13.47 -8.71
CA PRO A 112 -7.78 -13.16 -8.74
C PRO A 112 -8.42 -13.35 -7.36
N ARG A 113 -9.54 -12.67 -7.10
CA ARG A 113 -10.29 -12.83 -5.83
C ARG A 113 -10.64 -14.29 -5.62
N SER A 114 -10.28 -14.83 -4.47
CA SER A 114 -10.56 -16.23 -4.13
C SER A 114 -12.02 -16.47 -3.75
N GLY A 115 -12.77 -15.38 -3.50
CA GLY A 115 -14.13 -15.43 -2.95
C GLY A 115 -14.14 -15.62 -1.43
N GLU A 116 -12.98 -15.80 -0.80
CA GLU A 116 -12.85 -15.85 0.65
C GLU A 116 -12.74 -14.44 1.24
N THR A 117 -13.73 -14.05 2.04
CA THR A 117 -13.86 -12.68 2.58
C THR A 117 -12.60 -12.19 3.31
N HIS A 118 -11.94 -13.04 4.11
CA HIS A 118 -10.75 -12.65 4.87
C HIS A 118 -9.49 -12.60 4.00
N ALA A 119 -9.33 -13.51 3.05
CA ALA A 119 -8.19 -13.48 2.12
C ALA A 119 -8.28 -12.26 1.19
N ASP A 120 -9.47 -11.98 0.66
CA ASP A 120 -9.72 -10.79 -0.16
C ASP A 120 -9.50 -9.49 0.64
N ALA A 121 -9.86 -9.47 1.93
CA ALA A 121 -9.59 -8.32 2.80
C ALA A 121 -8.10 -8.13 3.05
N ALA A 122 -7.33 -9.21 3.26
CA ALA A 122 -5.87 -9.15 3.40
C ALA A 122 -5.19 -8.65 2.13
N MET A 123 -5.61 -9.14 0.95
CA MET A 123 -5.10 -8.64 -0.34
C MET A 123 -5.43 -7.15 -0.53
N LYS A 124 -6.66 -6.73 -0.25
CA LYS A 124 -7.02 -5.31 -0.35
C LYS A 124 -6.23 -4.45 0.63
N GLN A 125 -5.91 -4.94 1.82
CA GLN A 125 -5.09 -4.19 2.78
C GLN A 125 -3.67 -4.00 2.26
N SER A 126 -3.03 -5.04 1.71
CA SER A 126 -1.69 -4.91 1.13
C SER A 126 -1.70 -4.00 -0.10
N GLU A 127 -2.71 -4.11 -0.97
CA GLU A 127 -2.93 -3.21 -2.12
C GLU A 127 -3.10 -1.77 -1.66
N ASN A 128 -3.91 -1.51 -0.63
CA ASN A 128 -4.11 -0.18 -0.09
C ASN A 128 -2.84 0.40 0.55
N VAL A 129 -2.01 -0.43 1.21
CA VAL A 129 -0.72 -0.01 1.76
C VAL A 129 0.25 0.35 0.63
N ALA A 130 0.33 -0.48 -0.41
CA ALA A 130 1.13 -0.19 -1.60
C ALA A 130 0.66 1.11 -2.28
N LEU A 131 -0.64 1.29 -2.45
CA LEU A 131 -1.24 2.49 -3.03
C LEU A 131 -0.95 3.74 -2.18
N LYS A 132 -1.09 3.65 -0.84
CA LYS A 132 -0.74 4.75 0.07
C LYS A 132 0.73 5.17 -0.08
N SER A 133 1.63 4.19 -0.15
CA SER A 133 3.05 4.47 -0.34
C SER A 133 3.35 5.12 -1.69
N ALA A 134 2.72 4.64 -2.76
CA ALA A 134 2.87 5.19 -4.11
C ALA A 134 2.33 6.63 -4.22
N LEU A 135 1.25 6.94 -3.50
CA LEU A 135 0.67 8.29 -3.42
C LEU A 135 1.41 9.22 -2.43
N GLY A 136 2.45 8.72 -1.73
CA GLY A 136 3.18 9.50 -0.73
C GLY A 136 2.37 9.84 0.52
N ILE A 137 1.33 9.07 0.83
CA ILE A 137 0.52 9.22 2.04
C ILE A 137 1.26 8.55 3.19
N SER A 138 1.47 9.27 4.30
CA SER A 138 2.15 8.71 5.48
C SER A 138 1.33 7.61 6.14
N SER A 139 2.00 6.66 6.78
CA SER A 139 1.34 5.62 7.60
C SER A 139 0.60 6.20 8.81
N SER A 140 1.05 7.36 9.29
CA SER A 140 0.43 8.13 10.38
C SER A 140 -0.73 9.02 9.94
N TYR A 141 -1.13 8.98 8.66
CA TYR A 141 -2.21 9.81 8.14
C TYR A 141 -3.56 9.43 8.76
N VAL A 142 -4.17 10.37 9.47
CA VAL A 142 -5.51 10.23 10.05
C VAL A 142 -6.52 10.92 9.14
N SER A 143 -7.60 10.22 8.80
CA SER A 143 -8.70 10.81 8.02
C SER A 143 -9.28 12.03 8.72
N GLY A 144 -9.52 13.11 7.98
CA GLY A 144 -10.05 14.37 8.51
C GLY A 144 -8.99 15.34 9.06
N SER A 145 -7.74 14.89 9.27
CA SER A 145 -6.63 15.79 9.67
C SER A 145 -6.37 16.93 8.69
N ALA A 146 -6.76 16.76 7.42
CA ALA A 146 -6.69 17.79 6.40
C ALA A 146 -7.58 19.03 6.71
N PHE A 147 -8.65 18.87 7.50
CA PHE A 147 -9.55 19.96 7.86
C PHE A 147 -9.16 20.66 9.17
N ASP A 148 -8.22 20.10 9.94
CA ASP A 148 -7.71 20.74 11.15
C ASP A 148 -6.73 21.86 10.77
N ARG A 149 -7.20 23.11 10.94
CA ARG A 149 -6.48 24.31 10.54
C ARG A 149 -5.19 24.51 11.35
N GLU A 150 -5.17 24.11 12.61
CA GLU A 150 -3.99 24.25 13.47
C GLU A 150 -2.92 23.23 13.09
N LEU A 151 -3.32 21.98 12.86
CA LEU A 151 -2.43 20.91 12.42
C LEU A 151 -1.83 21.23 11.03
N GLN A 152 -2.64 21.74 10.10
CA GLN A 152 -2.19 22.23 8.79
C GLN A 152 -1.17 23.37 8.91
N ALA A 153 -1.43 24.35 9.78
CA ALA A 153 -0.52 25.48 9.99
C ALA A 153 0.84 25.02 10.56
N ARG A 154 0.84 24.08 11.51
CA ARG A 154 2.06 23.47 12.06
C ARG A 154 2.85 22.72 10.99
N GLN A 155 2.20 21.84 10.22
CA GLN A 155 2.85 21.11 9.12
C GLN A 155 3.40 22.03 8.02
N LYS A 156 2.74 23.17 7.77
CA LYS A 156 3.25 24.18 6.83
C LYS A 156 4.47 24.91 7.38
N ALA A 157 4.44 25.30 8.66
CA ALA A 157 5.58 25.94 9.32
C ALA A 157 6.80 25.01 9.38
N GLU A 158 6.61 23.74 9.70
CA GLU A 158 7.68 22.72 9.69
C GLU A 158 8.28 22.54 8.30
N ARG A 159 7.45 22.44 7.25
CA ARG A 159 7.92 22.37 5.86
C ARG A 159 8.73 23.61 5.45
N LEU A 160 8.32 24.80 5.89
CA LEU A 160 9.04 26.04 5.62
C LEU A 160 10.37 26.09 6.39
N ALA A 161 10.38 25.70 7.67
CA ALA A 161 11.59 25.63 8.48
C ALA A 161 12.61 24.63 7.90
N LYS A 162 12.13 23.47 7.43
CA LYS A 162 12.99 22.46 6.78
C LYS A 162 13.63 22.99 5.50
N ARG A 163 12.85 23.65 4.63
CA ARG A 163 13.41 24.28 3.41
C ARG A 163 14.41 25.38 3.74
N ALA A 164 14.11 26.23 4.72
CA ALA A 164 15.03 27.27 5.14
C ALA A 164 16.35 26.70 5.72
N ALA A 165 16.27 25.56 6.43
CA ALA A 165 17.46 24.86 6.91
C ALA A 165 18.27 24.26 5.76
N GLU A 166 17.62 23.59 4.80
CA GLU A 166 18.29 23.06 3.59
C GLU A 166 18.94 24.18 2.76
N GLU A 167 18.26 25.30 2.54
CA GLU A 167 18.81 26.48 1.86
C GLU A 167 19.99 27.08 2.61
N ALA A 168 19.92 27.16 3.94
CA ALA A 168 21.03 27.63 4.77
C ALA A 168 22.24 26.69 4.72
N GLU A 169 22.02 25.37 4.69
CA GLU A 169 23.09 24.38 4.53
C GLU A 169 23.75 24.49 3.15
N VAL A 170 22.98 24.63 2.08
CA VAL A 170 23.50 24.84 0.72
C VAL A 170 24.33 26.12 0.65
N LEU A 171 23.81 27.23 1.18
CA LEU A 171 24.52 28.51 1.18
C LEU A 171 25.80 28.48 2.03
N ALA A 172 25.78 27.74 3.15
CA ALA A 172 26.97 27.49 3.95
C ALA A 172 28.02 26.67 3.17
N MET A 173 27.60 25.62 2.45
CA MET A 173 28.47 24.79 1.61
C MET A 173 29.08 25.59 0.45
N GLU A 174 28.28 26.42 -0.24
CA GLU A 174 28.76 27.31 -1.31
C GLU A 174 29.80 28.30 -0.79
N SER A 175 29.52 28.95 0.34
CA SER A 175 30.47 29.91 0.95
C SER A 175 31.78 29.25 1.40
N ALA A 176 31.73 27.99 1.84
CA ALA A 176 32.92 27.21 2.19
C ALA A 176 33.76 26.89 0.95
N LEU A 177 33.12 26.49 -0.15
CA LEU A 177 33.78 26.22 -1.43
C LEU A 177 34.44 27.48 -2.01
N GLU A 178 33.77 28.63 -1.94
CA GLU A 178 34.34 29.91 -2.38
C GLU A 178 35.58 30.31 -1.56
N ARG A 179 35.52 30.12 -0.23
CA ARG A 179 36.66 30.36 0.66
C ARG A 179 37.84 29.44 0.33
N GLU A 180 37.58 28.18 -0.01
CA GLU A 180 38.60 27.22 -0.42
C GLU A 180 39.23 27.61 -1.77
N LYS A 181 38.42 27.93 -2.79
CA LYS A 181 38.90 28.44 -4.09
C LYS A 181 39.77 29.68 -3.93
N LEU A 182 39.37 30.61 -3.05
CA LEU A 182 40.17 31.81 -2.78
C LEU A 182 41.51 31.48 -2.09
N ARG A 183 41.53 30.51 -1.17
CA ARG A 183 42.77 30.02 -0.54
C ARG A 183 43.69 29.38 -1.57
N GLU A 184 43.15 28.57 -2.48
CA GLU A 184 43.91 27.93 -3.54
C GLU A 184 44.50 28.94 -4.52
N GLN A 185 43.73 29.94 -4.96
CA GLN A 185 44.24 31.03 -5.81
C GLN A 185 45.35 31.83 -5.13
N LYS A 186 45.22 32.11 -3.83
CA LYS A 186 46.27 32.77 -3.05
C LYS A 186 47.53 31.90 -2.94
N ALA A 187 47.38 30.59 -2.76
CA ALA A 187 48.50 29.65 -2.74
C ALA A 187 49.22 29.61 -4.10
N ARG A 188 48.47 29.48 -5.21
CA ARG A 188 49.03 29.52 -6.58
C ARG A 188 49.79 30.82 -6.86
N ARG A 189 49.22 31.98 -6.52
CA ARG A 189 49.90 33.28 -6.65
C ARG A 189 51.18 33.37 -5.81
N LYS A 190 51.20 32.75 -4.63
CA LYS A 190 52.39 32.73 -3.76
C LYS A 190 53.48 31.81 -4.34
N GLU A 191 53.10 30.66 -4.89
CA GLU A 191 54.02 29.75 -5.58
C GLU A 191 54.62 30.38 -6.83
N GLU A 192 53.81 31.04 -7.66
CA GLU A 192 54.27 31.74 -8.86
C GLU A 192 55.27 32.85 -8.51
N ARG A 193 54.95 33.69 -7.52
CA ARG A 193 55.90 34.70 -6.99
C ARG A 193 57.16 34.08 -6.41
N ALA A 194 57.11 32.89 -5.84
CA ALA A 194 58.29 32.19 -5.34
C ALA A 194 59.16 31.65 -6.49
N ARG A 195 58.54 31.11 -7.54
CA ARG A 195 59.23 30.69 -8.78
C ARG A 195 59.92 31.86 -9.47
N GLU A 196 59.23 32.97 -9.67
CA GLU A 196 59.78 34.19 -10.27
C GLU A 196 60.99 34.71 -9.48
N LYS A 197 60.91 34.74 -8.14
CA LYS A 197 62.05 35.10 -7.29
C LYS A 197 63.22 34.11 -7.38
N GLN A 198 62.96 32.82 -7.56
CA GLN A 198 64.02 31.82 -7.76
C GLN A 198 64.68 31.97 -9.13
N GLU A 199 63.90 32.20 -10.19
CA GLU A 199 64.40 32.51 -11.53
C GLU A 199 65.24 33.79 -11.53
N GLU A 200 64.79 34.86 -10.87
CA GLU A 200 65.57 36.09 -10.74
C GLU A 200 66.88 35.87 -9.98
N ARG A 201 66.85 35.08 -8.89
CA ARG A 201 68.06 34.70 -8.14
C ARG A 201 69.03 33.86 -8.97
N THR A 202 68.54 32.91 -9.75
CA THR A 202 69.38 32.08 -10.62
C THR A 202 69.95 32.88 -11.79
N ALA A 203 69.18 33.79 -12.40
CA ALA A 203 69.65 34.72 -13.43
C ALA A 203 70.72 35.69 -12.88
N LYS A 204 70.52 36.25 -11.67
CA LYS A 204 71.53 37.07 -10.98
C LYS A 204 72.80 36.27 -10.68
N ARG A 205 72.69 35.00 -10.27
CA ARG A 205 73.83 34.10 -10.09
C ARG A 205 74.58 33.88 -11.40
N ARG A 206 73.88 33.52 -12.49
CA ARG A 206 74.48 33.34 -13.83
C ARG A 206 75.20 34.60 -14.32
N LYS A 207 74.65 35.79 -14.11
CA LYS A 207 75.32 37.07 -14.43
C LYS A 207 76.57 37.31 -13.58
N ARG A 208 76.54 36.96 -12.29
CA ARG A 208 77.72 37.05 -11.40
C ARG A 208 78.82 36.08 -11.81
N ASP A 209 78.46 34.87 -12.20
CA ASP A 209 79.42 33.85 -12.62
C ASP A 209 80.04 34.19 -13.99
N ALA A 210 79.27 34.78 -14.91
CA ALA A 210 79.78 35.29 -16.19
C ALA A 210 80.69 36.52 -16.07
N ALA A 211 80.59 37.29 -14.98
CA ALA A 211 81.46 38.43 -14.69
C ALA A 211 82.75 38.05 -13.94
N ARG A 212 82.96 36.76 -13.64
CA ARG A 212 84.11 36.23 -12.88
C ARG A 212 85.07 35.41 -13.74
N VAL A 213 84.85 35.38 -15.05
CA VAL A 213 85.74 34.83 -16.10
C VAL A 213 86.33 36.00 -16.85
#